data_AF-A0A2T4MWS0-F1
#
_entry.id   AF-A0A2T4MWS0-F1
#
_cell.length_a   1.000
_cell.length_b   1.000
_cell.length_c   1.000
_cell.angle_alpha   90.00
_cell.angle_beta   90.00
_cell.angle_gamma   90.00
#
_symmetry.space_group_name_H-M   'P 1'
#
loop_
_entity.id
_entity.type
_entity.pdbx_description
1 polymer ?
#
loop_
_entity_poly.entity_id
_entity_poly.type
_entity_poly.pdbx_seq_one_letter_code
_entity_poly.pdbx_strand_id
1 'polypeptide(L)'
;MSSTSGYLIVGVWARYVKSLKQIAQQKEEKEVMQLLIDNMNGEVGLMDAIMAAAKQVDEHLDKIIDWSDFDGVFDYEHIDTFAGDEETLDKVVWDAIVAGADVVPLADKWLRSRERLAPFFKA
;
A
#
# COMPACT_ATOMS: atom_id res chain seq x y z
N MET A 1 -9.64 -7.41 -12.00
CA MET A 1 -9.02 -6.89 -10.77
C MET A 1 -9.65 -7.62 -9.62
N SER A 2 -8.84 -8.25 -8.77
CA SER A 2 -9.30 -8.75 -7.48
C SER A 2 -9.88 -7.59 -6.66
N SER A 3 -10.66 -7.88 -5.62
CA SER A 3 -11.02 -6.84 -4.66
C SER A 3 -9.76 -6.19 -4.06
N THR A 4 -8.71 -6.97 -3.81
CA THR A 4 -7.50 -6.57 -3.07
C THR A 4 -6.72 -5.44 -3.71
N SER A 5 -6.48 -5.54 -5.01
CA SER A 5 -5.83 -4.47 -5.78
C SER A 5 -6.64 -3.16 -5.73
N GLY A 6 -7.97 -3.24 -5.82
CA GLY A 6 -8.84 -2.06 -5.75
C GLY A 6 -8.78 -1.33 -4.40
N TYR A 7 -8.82 -2.06 -3.29
CA TYR A 7 -8.71 -1.46 -1.96
C TYR A 7 -7.33 -0.87 -1.68
N LEU A 8 -6.25 -1.54 -2.11
CA LEU A 8 -4.90 -0.99 -1.97
C LEU A 8 -4.75 0.32 -2.73
N ILE A 9 -5.30 0.42 -3.94
CA ILE A 9 -5.29 1.67 -4.71
C ILE A 9 -5.97 2.79 -3.92
N VAL A 10 -7.16 2.54 -3.38
CA VAL A 10 -7.92 3.53 -2.60
C VAL A 10 -7.19 3.93 -1.32
N GLY A 11 -6.65 2.97 -0.57
CA GLY A 11 -5.91 3.23 0.67
C GLY A 11 -4.64 4.06 0.45
N VAL A 12 -3.84 3.67 -0.54
CA VAL A 12 -2.60 4.40 -0.89
C VAL A 12 -2.94 5.82 -1.39
N TRP A 13 -4.00 5.97 -2.19
CA TRP A 13 -4.47 7.29 -2.62
C TRP A 13 -4.95 8.16 -1.45
N ALA A 14 -5.70 7.58 -0.50
CA ALA A 14 -6.12 8.29 0.70
C ALA A 14 -4.92 8.76 1.54
N ARG A 15 -3.85 7.96 1.62
CA ARG A 15 -2.58 8.39 2.25
C ARG A 15 -1.94 9.54 1.52
N TYR A 16 -1.84 9.50 0.20
CA TYR A 16 -1.35 10.63 -0.59
C TYR A 16 -2.10 11.92 -0.26
N VAL A 17 -3.44 11.89 -0.29
CA VAL A 17 -4.29 13.04 0.03
C VAL A 17 -4.08 13.52 1.48
N LYS A 18 -3.90 12.59 2.43
CA LYS A 18 -3.61 12.93 3.82
C LYS A 18 -2.22 13.57 3.98
N SER A 19 -1.20 13.01 3.33
CA SER A 19 0.15 13.55 3.29
C SER A 19 0.13 14.97 2.75
N LEU A 20 -0.55 15.24 1.63
CA LEU A 20 -0.73 16.60 1.11
C LEU A 20 -1.33 17.58 2.14
N LYS A 21 -2.33 17.13 2.90
CA LYS A 21 -2.97 17.96 3.94
C LYS A 21 -2.04 18.26 5.12
N GLN A 22 -1.23 17.29 5.54
CA GLN A 22 -0.24 17.47 6.62
C GLN A 22 0.91 18.37 6.16
N ILE A 23 1.35 18.17 4.92
CA ILE A 23 2.39 18.92 4.25
C ILE A 23 2.00 20.37 3.99
N ALA A 24 0.74 20.65 3.70
CA ALA A 24 0.25 22.02 3.61
C ALA A 24 0.48 22.81 4.92
N GLN A 25 0.72 22.13 6.04
CA GLN A 25 1.01 22.71 7.36
C GLN A 25 2.51 22.82 7.66
N GLN A 26 3.41 22.20 6.88
CA GLN A 26 4.87 22.19 7.11
C GLN A 26 5.67 22.47 5.82
N LYS A 27 6.51 23.52 5.83
CA LYS A 27 7.18 24.03 4.62
C LYS A 27 8.17 23.05 3.96
N GLU A 28 8.98 22.32 4.73
CA GLU A 28 10.05 21.46 4.18
C GLU A 28 9.51 20.15 3.59
N GLU A 29 8.51 19.52 4.21
CA GLU A 29 7.91 18.28 3.67
C GLU A 29 7.16 18.53 2.35
N LYS A 30 6.76 19.78 2.08
CA LYS A 30 6.09 20.19 0.85
C LYS A 30 6.99 20.16 -0.36
N GLU A 31 8.25 20.54 -0.20
CA GLU A 31 9.21 20.54 -1.30
C GLU A 31 9.57 19.11 -1.68
N VAL A 32 9.74 18.21 -0.71
CA VAL A 32 10.06 16.80 -0.95
C VAL A 32 8.95 16.09 -1.71
N MET A 33 7.69 16.27 -1.31
CA MET A 33 6.56 15.61 -1.99
C MET A 33 6.24 16.22 -3.35
N GLN A 34 6.38 17.54 -3.51
CA GLN A 34 6.22 18.17 -4.82
C GLN A 34 7.28 17.66 -5.79
N LEU A 35 8.55 17.54 -5.36
CA LEU A 35 9.62 16.95 -6.16
C LEU A 35 9.32 15.49 -6.56
N LEU A 36 8.72 14.72 -5.66
CA LEU A 36 8.33 13.33 -5.91
C LEU A 36 7.25 13.24 -6.98
N ILE A 37 6.23 14.09 -6.90
CA ILE A 37 5.14 14.20 -7.89
C ILE A 37 5.69 14.67 -9.24
N ASP A 38 6.54 15.70 -9.24
CA ASP A 38 7.12 16.26 -10.46
C ASP A 38 8.01 15.22 -11.17
N ASN A 39 8.76 14.42 -10.40
CA ASN A 39 9.54 13.28 -10.91
C ASN A 39 8.66 12.13 -11.43
N MET A 40 7.41 12.03 -10.98
CA MET A 40 6.42 11.05 -11.43
C MET A 40 5.48 11.61 -12.51
N ASN A 41 5.87 12.65 -13.26
CA ASN A 41 5.02 13.28 -14.29
C ASN A 41 3.66 13.76 -13.75
N GLY A 42 3.59 14.22 -12.50
CA GLY A 42 2.37 14.70 -11.87
C GLY A 42 1.51 13.57 -11.27
N GLU A 43 0.25 13.91 -10.94
CA GLU A 43 -0.68 12.97 -10.30
C GLU A 43 -1.01 11.75 -11.16
N VAL A 44 -0.90 11.87 -12.48
CA VAL A 44 -1.14 10.76 -13.41
C VAL A 44 -0.10 9.68 -13.24
N GLY A 45 1.19 10.01 -13.26
CA GLY A 45 2.22 8.99 -13.08
C GLY A 45 2.33 8.51 -11.63
N LEU A 46 1.93 9.32 -10.65
CA LEU A 46 1.71 8.83 -9.29
C LEU A 46 0.61 7.76 -9.26
N MET A 47 -0.53 8.00 -9.91
CA MET A 47 -1.61 7.01 -9.98
C MET A 47 -1.18 5.73 -10.71
N ASP A 48 -0.42 5.86 -11.81
CA ASP A 48 0.14 4.70 -12.50
C ASP A 48 1.09 3.89 -11.60
N ALA A 49 1.93 4.57 -10.80
CA ALA A 49 2.81 3.94 -9.83
C ALA A 49 2.01 3.21 -8.73
N ILE A 50 0.94 3.82 -8.21
CA ILE A 50 0.04 3.22 -7.23
C ILE A 50 -0.63 1.96 -7.82
N MET A 51 -1.16 2.04 -9.04
CA MET A 51 -1.80 0.91 -9.71
C MET A 51 -0.81 -0.22 -9.96
N ALA A 52 0.41 0.10 -10.41
CA ALA A 52 1.46 -0.89 -10.64
C ALA A 52 1.88 -1.58 -9.36
N ALA A 53 2.08 -0.84 -8.27
CA ALA A 53 2.48 -1.40 -6.97
C ALA A 53 1.35 -2.25 -6.36
N ALA A 54 0.11 -1.78 -6.40
CA ALA A 54 -1.04 -2.52 -5.91
C ALA A 54 -1.24 -3.84 -6.67
N LYS A 55 -1.03 -3.84 -8.00
CA LYS A 55 -1.06 -5.05 -8.82
C LYS A 55 0.05 -6.04 -8.45
N GLN A 56 1.27 -5.56 -8.23
CA GLN A 56 2.39 -6.42 -7.81
C GLN A 56 2.13 -7.07 -6.45
N VAL A 57 1.57 -6.32 -5.50
CA VAL A 57 1.21 -6.86 -4.18
C VAL A 57 0.07 -7.87 -4.29
N ASP A 58 -0.96 -7.59 -5.08
CA ASP A 58 -2.07 -8.51 -5.35
C ASP A 58 -1.58 -9.84 -5.93
N GLU A 59 -0.74 -9.78 -6.97
CA GLU A 59 -0.13 -10.97 -7.59
C GLU A 59 0.79 -11.73 -6.63
N HIS A 60 1.42 -11.04 -5.68
CA HIS A 60 2.24 -11.67 -4.63
C HIS A 60 1.37 -12.37 -3.59
N LEU A 61 0.29 -11.72 -3.15
CA LEU A 61 -0.68 -12.31 -2.23
C LEU A 61 -1.26 -13.60 -2.81
N ASP A 62 -1.66 -13.59 -4.08
CA ASP A 62 -2.16 -14.79 -4.77
C ASP A 62 -1.16 -15.95 -4.80
N LYS A 63 0.15 -15.67 -4.75
CA LYS A 63 1.19 -16.71 -4.72
C LYS A 63 1.40 -17.30 -3.34
N ILE A 64 1.16 -16.55 -2.28
CA ILE A 64 1.53 -16.96 -0.91
C ILE A 64 0.34 -17.27 -0.01
N ILE A 65 -0.83 -16.68 -0.28
CA ILE A 65 -2.05 -16.91 0.50
C ILE A 65 -2.87 -18.01 -0.18
N ASP A 66 -3.28 -18.98 0.63
CA ASP A 66 -4.32 -19.93 0.27
C ASP A 66 -5.69 -19.32 0.56
N TRP A 67 -6.34 -18.87 -0.51
CA TRP A 67 -7.64 -18.23 -0.45
C TRP A 67 -8.79 -19.22 -0.24
N SER A 68 -8.60 -20.54 -0.45
CA SER A 68 -9.70 -21.49 -0.30
C SER A 68 -10.17 -21.65 1.13
N ASP A 69 -9.25 -21.49 2.08
CA ASP A 69 -9.53 -21.57 3.52
C ASP A 69 -9.81 -20.18 4.12
N PHE A 70 -9.75 -19.13 3.30
CA PHE A 70 -9.98 -17.75 3.70
C PHE A 70 -11.47 -17.40 3.56
N ASP A 71 -12.26 -17.70 4.58
CA ASP A 71 -13.72 -17.42 4.62
C ASP A 71 -14.04 -15.95 5.02
N GLY A 72 -13.00 -15.10 5.09
CA GLY A 72 -13.12 -13.66 5.32
C GLY A 72 -13.10 -12.88 4.00
N VAL A 73 -13.67 -11.67 4.02
CA VAL A 73 -13.16 -10.62 3.11
C VAL A 73 -11.73 -10.34 3.60
N PHE A 74 -10.69 -10.42 2.75
CA PHE A 74 -9.31 -10.12 3.19
C PHE A 74 -9.33 -8.79 3.92
N ASP A 75 -9.17 -8.85 5.24
CA ASP A 75 -9.87 -7.95 6.15
C ASP A 75 -9.46 -6.51 5.88
N TYR A 76 -10.26 -5.81 5.08
CA TYR A 76 -10.00 -4.45 4.67
C TYR A 76 -10.16 -3.49 5.85
N GLU A 77 -10.64 -3.93 7.02
CA GLU A 77 -10.46 -3.20 8.29
C GLU A 77 -8.97 -2.94 8.63
N HIS A 78 -8.03 -3.59 7.92
CA HIS A 78 -6.59 -3.39 8.10
C HIS A 78 -5.87 -2.83 6.86
N ILE A 79 -6.57 -2.70 5.73
CA ILE A 79 -6.14 -1.88 4.59
C ILE A 79 -6.77 -0.48 4.69
N ASP A 80 -7.89 -0.34 5.39
CA ASP A 80 -8.54 0.92 5.67
C ASP A 80 -8.39 1.35 7.14
N THR A 81 -8.40 2.65 7.25
CA THR A 81 -7.71 3.52 8.18
C THR A 81 -8.66 4.00 9.28
N PHE A 82 -8.14 4.26 10.49
CA PHE A 82 -8.56 5.36 11.41
C PHE A 82 -7.90 5.28 12.80
N ALA A 83 -7.00 4.33 13.05
CA ALA A 83 -6.33 4.18 14.33
C ALA A 83 -4.80 4.37 14.25
N GLY A 84 -4.29 5.41 13.58
CA GLY A 84 -2.92 5.91 13.79
C GLY A 84 -1.72 4.95 13.56
N ASP A 85 -1.93 3.69 13.19
CA ASP A 85 -0.89 2.67 13.26
C ASP A 85 0.04 2.70 12.02
N GLU A 86 1.33 2.69 12.32
CA GLU A 86 2.46 2.66 11.37
C GLU A 86 2.56 1.35 10.58
N GLU A 87 1.65 0.40 10.79
CA GLU A 87 1.80 -0.96 10.33
C GLU A 87 0.72 -1.42 9.32
N THR A 88 0.29 -0.57 8.41
CA THR A 88 -0.76 -0.91 7.43
C THR A 88 -0.17 -1.22 6.05
N LEU A 89 -0.78 -2.14 5.28
CA LEU A 89 -0.21 -2.59 4.01
C LEU A 89 -0.15 -1.47 2.96
N ASP A 90 -1.16 -0.61 2.92
CA ASP A 90 -1.17 0.57 2.07
C ASP A 90 -0.10 1.61 2.49
N LYS A 91 0.31 1.66 3.76
CA LYS A 91 1.50 2.42 4.17
C LYS A 91 2.78 1.80 3.61
N VAL A 92 2.93 0.48 3.67
CA VAL A 92 4.09 -0.22 3.10
C VAL A 92 4.21 0.07 1.61
N VAL A 93 3.09 0.02 0.89
CA VAL A 93 3.04 0.36 -0.55
C VAL A 93 3.39 1.83 -0.77
N TRP A 94 2.82 2.75 0.01
CA TRP A 94 3.13 4.17 -0.08
C TRP A 94 4.61 4.47 0.15
N ASP A 95 5.20 3.92 1.21
CA ASP A 95 6.61 4.11 1.56
C ASP A 95 7.53 3.55 0.47
N ALA A 96 7.17 2.41 -0.14
CA ALA A 96 7.91 1.84 -1.27
C ALA A 96 7.91 2.78 -2.49
N ILE A 97 6.74 3.34 -2.83
CA ILE A 97 6.60 4.29 -3.94
C ILE A 97 7.44 5.55 -3.68
N VAL A 98 7.36 6.12 -2.47
CA VAL A 98 8.12 7.31 -2.07
C VAL A 98 9.62 7.06 -2.09
N ALA A 99 10.07 5.89 -1.63
CA ALA A 99 11.48 5.52 -1.60
C ALA A 99 12.02 5.02 -2.96
N GLY A 100 11.16 4.80 -3.97
CA GLY A 100 11.54 4.13 -5.21
C GLY A 100 12.03 2.69 -5.00
N ALA A 101 11.51 2.02 -3.97
CA ALA A 101 11.91 0.68 -3.56
C ALA A 101 11.02 -0.41 -4.17
N ASP A 102 11.52 -1.64 -4.20
CA ASP A 102 10.71 -2.81 -4.57
C ASP A 102 9.64 -3.08 -3.50
N VAL A 103 8.38 -3.09 -3.92
CA VAL A 103 7.23 -3.25 -3.03
C VAL A 103 7.06 -4.70 -2.56
N VAL A 104 7.47 -5.69 -3.36
CA VAL A 104 7.18 -7.11 -3.08
C VAL A 104 7.89 -7.61 -1.82
N PRO A 105 9.21 -7.40 -1.63
CA PRO A 105 9.89 -7.82 -0.40
C PRO A 105 9.37 -7.12 0.85
N LEU A 106 8.96 -5.85 0.72
CA LEU A 106 8.42 -5.06 1.82
C LEU A 106 7.03 -5.56 2.21
N ALA A 107 6.17 -5.83 1.23
CA ALA A 107 4.86 -6.44 1.44
C ALA A 107 4.99 -7.86 2.03
N ASP A 108 5.92 -8.68 1.54
CA ASP A 108 6.15 -10.04 2.08
C ASP A 108 6.58 -10.00 3.54
N LYS A 109 7.52 -9.11 3.89
CA LYS A 109 7.94 -8.91 5.28
C LYS A 109 6.77 -8.50 6.16
N TRP A 110 5.94 -7.58 5.69
CA TRP A 110 4.74 -7.14 6.41
C TRP A 110 3.74 -8.27 6.58
N LEU A 111 3.50 -9.07 5.54
CA LEU A 111 2.56 -10.20 5.60
C LEU A 111 3.03 -11.23 6.62
N ARG A 112 4.32 -11.58 6.61
CA ARG A 112 4.90 -12.56 7.53
C ARG A 112 4.98 -12.07 8.97
N SER A 113 4.94 -10.76 9.23
CA SER A 113 4.82 -10.23 10.60
C SER A 113 3.40 -10.33 11.15
N ARG A 114 2.41 -10.78 10.35
CA ARG A 114 1.04 -11.00 10.80
C ARG A 114 0.83 -12.46 11.19
N GLU A 115 0.96 -12.75 12.47
CA GLU A 115 0.72 -14.10 13.04
C GLU A 115 -0.65 -14.67 12.63
N ARG A 116 -1.67 -13.83 12.55
CA ARG A 116 -3.03 -14.22 12.10
C ARG A 116 -3.11 -14.68 10.65
N LEU A 117 -2.18 -14.26 9.79
CA LEU A 117 -2.14 -14.67 8.39
C LEU A 117 -1.38 -15.99 8.20
N ALA A 118 -0.61 -16.41 9.20
CA ALA A 118 0.20 -17.62 9.14
C ALA A 118 -0.58 -18.90 8.78
N PRO A 119 -1.82 -19.13 9.29
CA PRO A 119 -2.61 -20.30 8.92
C PRO A 119 -3.03 -20.33 7.44
N PHE A 120 -3.05 -19.17 6.78
CA PHE A 120 -3.47 -19.04 5.39
C PHE A 120 -2.28 -19.01 4.43
N PHE A 121 -1.04 -19.17 4.90
CA PHE A 121 0.08 -19.29 3.98
C PHE A 121 0.06 -20.66 3.30
N LYS A 122 0.22 -20.66 1.98
CA LYS A 122 0.43 -21.87 1.19
C LYS A 122 1.65 -22.63 1.73
N ALA A 123 1.49 -23.94 1.89
CA ALA A 123 2.53 -24.86 2.33
C ALA A 123 3.69 -24.96 1.32
#